data_AF-A0A7G2LX00-F1
#
_entry.id   AF-A0A7G2LX00-F1
#
_cell.length_a   1.000
_cell.length_b   1.000
_cell.length_c   1.000
_cell.angle_alpha   90.00
_cell.angle_beta   90.00
_cell.angle_gamma   90.00
#
_symmetry.space_group_name_H-M   'P 1'
#
loop_
_entity.id
_entity.type
_entity.pdbx_description
1 polymer ?
#
loop_
_entity_poly.entity_id
_entity_poly.type
_entity_poly.pdbx_seq_one_letter_code
_entity_poly.pdbx_strand_id
1 'polypeptide(L)'
;MIQRRSLREIGSLLVITAFLSGGIAVWLWSHSNASWRAHQERAYVAGINLYYAVQNGTVPAEEVQIRPLSAEDQARAARGAFRQISHAPLAARVTIVLISADSANSQTGAPLTMAILSSDLTYKLAEIPNRADQTAAEKTGEVFRLVASYCSDPVVLTQMGSAPWFEIDAASVLSCAAAPADNRMWAVLLAVLAMGVTLTVVLNLSAEFSQFAEQLRSRRRIGG
;
A
#
# COMPACT_ATOMS: atom_id res chain seq x y z
N MET A 1 10.44 40.16 31.53
CA MET A 1 9.55 41.02 30.72
C MET A 1 8.95 40.17 29.60
N ILE A 2 7.69 39.74 29.73
CA ILE A 2 6.99 39.02 28.66
C ILE A 2 6.38 40.10 27.75
N GLN A 3 7.01 40.31 26.60
CA GLN A 3 6.54 41.26 25.59
C GLN A 3 5.15 40.84 25.12
N ARG A 4 4.12 41.65 25.40
CA ARG A 4 2.74 41.39 24.96
C ARG A 4 2.69 41.50 23.43
N ARG A 5 2.78 40.35 22.74
CA ARG A 5 2.56 40.27 21.29
C ARG A 5 1.16 40.77 20.96
N SER A 6 1.02 41.52 19.87
CA SER A 6 -0.30 42.03 19.48
C SER A 6 -1.20 40.88 19.04
N LEU A 7 -2.52 41.03 19.23
CA LEU A 7 -3.50 40.03 18.80
C LEU A 7 -3.41 39.76 17.29
N ARG A 8 -3.02 40.79 16.52
CA ARG A 8 -2.79 40.72 15.09
C ARG A 8 -1.59 39.82 14.75
N GLU A 9 -0.48 39.92 15.50
CA GLU A 9 0.69 39.04 15.31
C GLU A 9 0.35 37.58 15.61
N ILE A 10 -0.39 37.33 16.70
CA ILE A 10 -0.81 35.98 17.08
C ILE A 10 -1.77 35.42 16.01
N GLY A 11 -2.76 36.21 15.58
CA GLY A 11 -3.70 35.82 14.53
C GLY A 11 -3.00 35.52 13.19
N SER A 12 -2.09 36.40 12.75
CA SER A 12 -1.30 36.17 11.53
C SER A 12 -0.43 34.92 11.63
N LEU A 13 0.23 34.69 12.77
CA LEU A 13 1.02 33.49 12.99
C LEU A 13 0.17 32.22 12.96
N LEU A 14 -1.01 32.23 13.58
CA LEU A 14 -1.94 31.11 13.56
C LEU A 14 -2.41 30.78 12.15
N VAL A 15 -2.80 31.80 11.37
CA VAL A 15 -3.24 31.61 9.98
C VAL A 15 -2.13 31.00 9.13
N ILE A 16 -0.90 31.53 9.23
CA ILE A 16 0.25 31.00 8.49
C ILE A 16 0.53 29.55 8.91
N THR A 17 0.54 29.26 10.21
CA THR A 17 0.83 27.92 10.72
C THR A 17 -0.27 26.92 10.31
N ALA A 18 -1.53 27.32 10.37
CA ALA A 18 -2.67 26.51 9.92
C ALA A 18 -2.58 26.22 8.41
N PHE A 19 -2.25 27.24 7.62
CA PHE A 19 -2.08 27.08 6.16
C PHE A 19 -0.93 26.13 5.83
N LEU A 20 0.25 26.31 6.44
CA LEU A 20 1.41 25.47 6.20
C LEU A 20 1.18 24.02 6.66
N SER A 21 0.62 23.82 7.85
CA SER A 21 0.32 22.48 8.36
C SER A 21 -0.70 21.74 7.50
N GLY A 22 -1.75 22.43 7.05
CA GLY A 22 -2.71 21.87 6.08
C GLY A 22 -2.05 21.51 4.75
N GLY A 23 -1.22 22.41 4.21
CA GLY A 23 -0.47 22.17 2.97
C GLY A 23 0.47 20.96 3.06
N ILE A 24 1.24 20.86 4.15
CA ILE A 24 2.14 19.73 4.40
C ILE A 24 1.36 18.42 4.58
N ALA A 25 0.25 18.44 5.32
CA ALA A 25 -0.59 17.25 5.50
C ALA A 25 -1.14 16.74 4.16
N VAL A 26 -1.72 17.64 3.34
CA VAL A 26 -2.22 17.29 2.00
C VAL A 26 -1.10 16.77 1.09
N TRP A 27 0.07 17.42 1.13
CA TRP A 27 1.23 16.99 0.35
C TRP A 27 1.70 15.59 0.76
N LEU A 28 1.91 15.33 2.06
CA LEU A 28 2.32 14.01 2.58
C LEU A 28 1.31 12.91 2.20
N TRP A 29 0.02 13.20 2.38
CA TRP A 29 -1.06 12.29 2.01
C TRP A 29 -1.04 11.98 0.52
N SER A 30 -0.97 13.01 -0.32
CA SER A 30 -1.03 12.86 -1.78
C SER A 30 0.20 12.15 -2.33
N HIS A 31 1.39 12.47 -1.79
CA HIS A 31 2.65 11.83 -2.16
C HIS A 31 2.70 10.35 -1.74
N SER A 32 2.25 10.01 -0.52
CA SER A 32 2.10 8.61 -0.11
C SER A 32 1.10 7.88 -1.02
N ASN A 33 -0.06 8.47 -1.33
CA ASN A 33 -1.01 7.85 -2.25
C ASN A 33 -0.46 7.66 -3.67
N ALA A 34 0.30 8.61 -4.19
CA ALA A 34 0.91 8.51 -5.52
C ALA A 34 2.00 7.42 -5.56
N SER A 35 2.90 7.38 -4.58
CA SER A 35 3.98 6.40 -4.51
C SER A 35 3.45 4.97 -4.37
N TRP A 36 2.45 4.75 -3.50
CA TRP A 36 1.80 3.45 -3.36
C TRP A 36 1.07 3.01 -4.64
N ARG A 37 0.36 3.92 -5.33
CA ARG A 37 -0.24 3.60 -6.63
C ARG A 37 0.81 3.23 -7.68
N ALA A 38 1.91 3.98 -7.76
CA ALA A 38 3.00 3.68 -8.69
C ALA A 38 3.69 2.34 -8.37
N HIS A 39 3.84 1.98 -7.09
CA HIS A 39 4.35 0.68 -6.68
C HIS A 39 3.41 -0.47 -7.10
N GLN A 40 2.11 -0.33 -6.82
CA GLN A 40 1.08 -1.28 -7.24
C GLN A 40 0.99 -1.45 -8.76
N GLU A 41 1.15 -0.37 -9.52
CA GLU A 41 1.18 -0.41 -10.98
C GLU A 41 2.43 -1.13 -11.52
N ARG A 42 3.61 -0.89 -10.92
CA ARG A 42 4.82 -1.64 -11.27
C ARG A 42 4.66 -3.14 -11.01
N ALA A 43 4.05 -3.52 -9.88
CA ALA A 43 3.76 -4.91 -9.60
C ALA A 43 2.76 -5.50 -10.61
N TYR A 44 1.72 -4.74 -10.98
CA TYR A 44 0.75 -5.14 -12.00
C TYR A 44 1.43 -5.46 -13.35
N VAL A 45 2.28 -4.54 -13.84
CA VAL A 45 3.04 -4.73 -15.08
C VAL A 45 4.01 -5.91 -14.97
N ALA A 46 4.69 -6.07 -13.82
CA ALA A 46 5.57 -7.21 -13.58
C ALA A 46 4.82 -8.56 -13.63
N GLY A 47 3.60 -8.63 -13.11
CA GLY A 47 2.74 -9.81 -13.20
C GLY A 47 2.32 -10.15 -14.64
N ILE A 48 1.99 -9.13 -15.45
CA ILE A 48 1.72 -9.32 -16.89
C ILE A 48 2.96 -9.86 -17.60
N ASN A 49 4.12 -9.25 -17.37
CA ASN A 49 5.38 -9.65 -17.99
C ASN A 49 5.77 -11.08 -17.59
N LEU A 50 5.57 -11.45 -16.31
CA LEU A 50 5.77 -12.81 -15.84
C LEU A 50 4.87 -13.80 -16.58
N TYR A 51 3.59 -13.49 -16.73
CA TYR A 51 2.65 -14.38 -17.44
C TYR A 51 3.15 -14.69 -18.85
N TYR A 52 3.51 -13.65 -19.63
CA TYR A 52 4.01 -13.84 -20.98
C TYR A 52 5.39 -14.52 -21.01
N ALA A 53 6.25 -14.26 -20.04
CA ALA A 53 7.55 -14.93 -19.93
C ALA A 53 7.39 -16.43 -19.71
N VAL A 54 6.53 -16.83 -18.77
CA VAL A 54 6.22 -18.24 -18.51
C VAL A 54 5.50 -18.87 -19.70
N GLN A 55 4.57 -18.15 -20.35
CA GLN A 55 3.84 -18.64 -21.51
C GLN A 55 4.75 -18.93 -22.71
N ASN A 56 5.70 -18.03 -22.98
CA ASN A 56 6.57 -18.12 -24.15
C ASN A 56 7.90 -18.84 -23.85
N GLY A 57 8.15 -19.21 -22.59
CA GLY A 57 9.43 -19.78 -22.15
C GLY A 57 10.60 -18.80 -22.29
N THR A 58 10.34 -17.49 -22.20
CA THR A 58 11.37 -16.44 -22.33
C THR A 58 11.86 -15.98 -20.96
N VAL A 59 13.04 -15.35 -20.93
CA VAL A 59 13.54 -14.69 -19.71
C VAL A 59 12.60 -13.51 -19.37
N PRO A 60 12.07 -13.40 -18.14
CA PRO A 60 11.27 -12.25 -17.75
C PRO A 60 12.12 -10.97 -17.70
N ALA A 61 11.44 -9.81 -17.64
CA ALA A 61 12.08 -8.51 -17.48
C ALA A 61 12.93 -8.44 -16.17
N GLU A 62 13.86 -7.48 -16.08
CA GLU A 62 14.84 -7.38 -14.98
C GLU A 62 14.21 -7.41 -13.57
N GLU A 63 12.95 -6.98 -13.42
CA GLU A 63 12.27 -6.95 -12.13
C GLU A 63 11.92 -8.34 -11.57
N VAL A 64 11.87 -9.37 -12.43
CA VAL A 64 11.40 -10.72 -12.07
C VAL A 64 12.33 -11.79 -12.62
N GLN A 65 12.85 -12.66 -11.76
CA GLN A 65 13.65 -13.81 -12.18
C GLN A 65 12.89 -15.12 -11.96
N ILE A 66 12.99 -16.04 -12.92
CA ILE A 66 12.48 -17.41 -12.80
C ILE A 66 13.63 -18.31 -12.36
N ARG A 67 13.45 -19.03 -11.25
CA ARG A 67 14.40 -20.03 -10.76
C ARG A 67 13.77 -21.41 -10.79
N PRO A 68 14.43 -22.43 -11.37
CA PRO A 68 13.94 -23.79 -11.29
C PRO A 68 14.02 -24.30 -9.85
N LEU A 69 12.98 -25.00 -9.40
CA LEU A 69 13.01 -25.70 -8.12
C LEU A 69 13.91 -26.95 -8.19
N SER A 70 14.48 -27.30 -7.03
CA SER A 70 15.20 -28.58 -6.85
C SER A 70 14.27 -29.77 -7.12
N ALA A 71 14.82 -30.94 -7.48
CA ALA A 71 14.00 -32.13 -7.75
C ALA A 71 13.12 -32.54 -6.54
N GLU A 72 13.61 -32.35 -5.32
CA GLU A 72 12.82 -32.59 -4.10
C GLU A 72 11.66 -31.60 -3.97
N ASP A 73 11.93 -30.30 -4.18
CA ASP A 73 10.92 -29.26 -4.08
C ASP A 73 9.89 -29.34 -5.22
N GLN A 74 10.29 -29.78 -6.42
CA GLN A 74 9.38 -30.15 -7.50
C GLN A 74 8.39 -31.22 -7.05
N ALA A 75 8.87 -32.30 -6.42
CA ALA A 75 8.03 -33.38 -5.93
C ALA A 75 7.10 -32.93 -4.79
N ARG A 76 7.55 -32.00 -3.94
CA ARG A 76 6.72 -31.38 -2.90
C ARG A 76 5.64 -30.49 -3.50
N ALA A 77 6.00 -29.61 -4.43
CA ALA A 77 5.07 -28.71 -5.13
C ALA A 77 4.01 -29.48 -5.93
N ALA A 78 4.41 -30.53 -6.66
CA ALA A 78 3.49 -31.38 -7.44
C ALA A 78 2.43 -32.09 -6.58
N ARG A 79 2.71 -32.34 -5.29
CA ARG A 79 1.74 -32.90 -4.32
C ARG A 79 1.01 -31.82 -3.51
N GLY A 80 1.20 -30.54 -3.81
CA GLY A 80 0.64 -29.42 -3.06
C GLY A 80 1.26 -29.19 -1.69
N ALA A 81 2.41 -29.81 -1.38
CA ALA A 81 3.10 -29.71 -0.10
C ALA A 81 3.98 -28.44 -0.02
N PHE A 82 3.43 -27.28 -0.40
CA PHE A 82 4.18 -26.03 -0.56
C PHE A 82 4.89 -25.57 0.72
N ARG A 83 4.31 -25.84 1.90
CA ARG A 83 4.91 -25.48 3.20
C ARG A 83 6.22 -26.20 3.51
N GLN A 84 6.53 -27.27 2.79
CA GLN A 84 7.74 -28.09 3.01
C GLN A 84 8.86 -27.72 2.02
N ILE A 85 8.65 -26.74 1.15
CA ILE A 85 9.65 -26.32 0.18
C ILE A 85 10.79 -25.61 0.90
N SER A 86 12.02 -25.82 0.45
CA SER A 86 13.24 -25.36 1.12
C SER A 86 13.26 -23.85 1.40
N HIS A 87 12.71 -23.02 0.50
CA HIS A 87 12.64 -21.57 0.64
C HIS A 87 11.30 -21.07 1.24
N ALA A 88 10.41 -21.94 1.70
CA ALA A 88 9.15 -21.50 2.27
C ALA A 88 9.38 -20.73 3.61
N PRO A 89 8.64 -19.64 3.86
CA PRO A 89 8.74 -18.94 5.13
C PRO A 89 8.26 -19.83 6.29
N LEU A 90 8.82 -19.61 7.48
CA LEU A 90 8.40 -20.29 8.70
C LEU A 90 6.90 -20.04 8.93
N ALA A 91 6.13 -21.12 9.16
CA ALA A 91 4.67 -21.08 9.29
C ALA A 91 3.92 -20.50 8.07
N ALA A 92 4.39 -20.80 6.85
CA ALA A 92 3.80 -20.32 5.61
C ALA A 92 2.27 -20.52 5.50
N ARG A 93 1.58 -19.39 5.35
CA ARG A 93 0.21 -19.30 4.85
C ARG A 93 0.25 -19.35 3.33
N VAL A 94 -0.52 -20.27 2.76
CA VAL A 94 -0.49 -20.55 1.32
C VAL A 94 -1.76 -20.02 0.69
N THR A 95 -1.62 -19.20 -0.33
CA THR A 95 -2.69 -18.76 -1.21
C THR A 95 -2.49 -19.39 -2.59
N ILE A 96 -3.45 -20.18 -3.06
CA ILE A 96 -3.39 -20.80 -4.38
C ILE A 96 -4.30 -20.04 -5.32
N VAL A 97 -3.76 -19.61 -6.46
CA VAL A 97 -4.49 -18.90 -7.51
C VAL A 97 -4.43 -19.74 -8.78
N LEU A 98 -5.60 -20.02 -9.35
CA LEU A 98 -5.72 -20.62 -10.67
C LEU A 98 -6.21 -19.58 -11.66
N ILE A 99 -5.41 -19.35 -12.70
CA ILE A 99 -5.68 -18.41 -13.78
C ILE A 99 -5.93 -19.25 -15.03
N SER A 100 -7.19 -19.31 -15.44
CA SER A 100 -7.59 -19.99 -16.67
C SER A 100 -6.92 -19.35 -17.88
N ALA A 101 -6.56 -20.16 -18.87
CA ALA A 101 -6.05 -19.66 -20.13
C ALA A 101 -7.12 -18.83 -20.87
N ASP A 102 -6.67 -17.84 -21.63
CA ASP A 102 -7.53 -17.04 -22.48
C ASP A 102 -8.13 -17.86 -23.62
N SER A 103 -9.42 -17.66 -23.89
CA SER A 103 -10.10 -18.31 -25.03
C SER A 103 -9.48 -17.93 -26.38
N ALA A 104 -8.89 -16.73 -26.47
CA ALA A 104 -8.19 -16.23 -27.65
C ALA A 104 -6.77 -16.83 -27.82
N ASN A 105 -6.22 -17.46 -26.78
CA ASN A 105 -4.82 -17.89 -26.75
C ASN A 105 -4.75 -19.42 -26.86
N SER A 106 -5.03 -19.90 -28.07
CA SER A 106 -5.18 -21.33 -28.41
C SER A 106 -3.87 -22.12 -28.50
N GLN A 107 -2.70 -21.48 -28.37
CA GLN A 107 -1.40 -22.15 -28.57
C GLN A 107 -0.98 -23.05 -27.40
N THR A 108 -1.27 -22.67 -26.15
CA THR A 108 -0.95 -23.51 -24.99
C THR A 108 -2.20 -23.98 -24.25
N GLY A 109 -3.27 -23.18 -24.20
CA GLY A 109 -4.52 -23.51 -23.48
C GLY A 109 -4.34 -23.88 -21.99
N ALA A 110 -3.11 -23.74 -21.48
CA ALA A 110 -2.69 -24.26 -20.19
C ALA A 110 -2.94 -23.21 -19.11
N PRO A 111 -3.66 -23.53 -18.02
CA PRO A 111 -3.87 -22.58 -16.96
C PRO A 111 -2.56 -22.29 -16.23
N LEU A 112 -2.39 -21.06 -15.77
CA LEU A 112 -1.32 -20.68 -14.85
C LEU A 112 -1.81 -20.93 -13.42
N THR A 113 -1.11 -21.80 -12.70
CA THR A 113 -1.30 -22.02 -11.27
C THR A 113 -0.20 -21.28 -10.53
N MET A 114 -0.58 -20.52 -9.51
CA MET A 114 0.34 -19.84 -8.62
C MET A 114 0.11 -20.29 -7.18
N ALA A 115 1.18 -20.56 -6.45
CA ALA A 115 1.15 -20.73 -5.01
C ALA A 115 1.97 -19.60 -4.38
N ILE A 116 1.31 -18.77 -3.59
CA ILE A 116 1.90 -17.60 -2.93
C ILE A 116 2.01 -17.93 -1.44
N LEU A 117 3.23 -17.96 -0.93
CA LEU A 117 3.53 -18.31 0.45
C LEU A 117 3.94 -17.04 1.20
N SER A 118 3.24 -16.72 2.27
CA SER A 118 3.55 -15.59 3.15
C SER A 118 3.60 -16.07 4.60
N SER A 119 4.46 -15.48 5.43
CA SER A 119 4.48 -15.73 6.89
C SER A 119 3.18 -15.26 7.57
N ASP A 120 2.61 -14.17 7.08
CA ASP A 120 1.64 -13.38 7.84
C ASP A 120 0.25 -13.35 7.20
N LEU A 121 0.17 -13.50 5.87
CA LEU A 121 -1.04 -13.20 5.11
C LEU A 121 -1.55 -14.39 4.31
N THR A 122 -2.88 -14.57 4.33
CA THR A 122 -3.60 -15.31 3.28
C THR A 122 -4.30 -14.26 2.42
N TYR A 123 -3.94 -14.15 1.15
CA TYR A 123 -4.46 -13.08 0.29
C TYR A 123 -5.91 -13.38 -0.10
N LYS A 124 -6.76 -12.35 0.00
CA LYS A 124 -8.20 -12.48 -0.31
C LYS A 124 -8.41 -12.30 -1.81
N LEU A 125 -8.48 -13.41 -2.54
CA LEU A 125 -8.68 -13.41 -3.99
C LEU A 125 -10.03 -12.80 -4.44
N ALA A 126 -11.00 -12.69 -3.53
CA ALA A 126 -12.28 -12.02 -3.81
C ALA A 126 -12.13 -10.52 -4.08
N GLU A 127 -11.01 -9.90 -3.71
CA GLU A 127 -10.72 -8.47 -3.96
C GLU A 127 -10.16 -8.22 -5.37
N ILE A 128 -9.83 -9.30 -6.11
CA ILE A 128 -9.36 -9.20 -7.48
C ILE A 128 -10.54 -8.80 -8.39
N PRO A 129 -10.44 -7.69 -9.15
CA PRO A 129 -11.43 -7.34 -10.14
C PRO A 129 -11.63 -8.50 -11.12
N ASN A 130 -12.89 -8.84 -11.40
CA ASN A 130 -13.22 -9.89 -12.37
C ASN A 130 -14.06 -9.28 -13.48
N ARG A 131 -13.43 -8.97 -14.61
CA ARG A 131 -14.12 -8.46 -15.81
C ARG A 131 -14.23 -9.59 -16.84
N ALA A 132 -15.34 -9.62 -17.57
CA ALA A 132 -15.63 -10.70 -18.53
C ALA A 132 -14.65 -10.73 -19.72
N ASP A 133 -14.00 -9.62 -20.01
CA ASP A 133 -13.01 -9.41 -21.07
C ASP A 133 -11.56 -9.45 -20.58
N GLN A 134 -11.33 -9.72 -19.30
CA GLN A 134 -10.00 -9.69 -18.72
C GLN A 134 -9.17 -10.90 -19.15
N THR A 135 -7.97 -10.63 -19.65
CA THR A 135 -7.02 -11.67 -20.04
C THR A 135 -6.36 -12.34 -18.84
N ALA A 136 -5.83 -13.54 -19.03
CA ALA A 136 -5.06 -14.29 -18.05
C ALA A 136 -3.81 -13.51 -17.60
N ALA A 137 -3.18 -12.77 -18.51
CA ALA A 137 -2.06 -11.89 -18.21
C ALA A 137 -2.50 -10.74 -17.28
N GLU A 138 -3.58 -10.03 -17.60
CA GLU A 138 -4.12 -8.97 -16.74
C GLU A 138 -4.55 -9.52 -15.37
N LYS A 139 -5.14 -10.72 -15.31
CA LYS A 139 -5.49 -11.36 -14.04
C LYS A 139 -4.26 -11.70 -13.20
N THR A 140 -3.15 -12.09 -13.85
CA THR A 140 -1.86 -12.29 -13.17
C THR A 140 -1.31 -10.97 -12.64
N GLY A 141 -1.42 -9.90 -13.42
CA GLY A 141 -1.10 -8.54 -12.98
C GLY A 141 -1.92 -8.13 -11.75
N GLU A 142 -3.22 -8.40 -11.74
CA GLU A 142 -4.08 -8.11 -10.58
C GLU A 142 -3.68 -8.88 -9.31
N VAL A 143 -3.26 -10.13 -9.45
CA VAL A 143 -2.71 -10.91 -8.33
C VAL A 143 -1.46 -10.25 -7.77
N PHE A 144 -0.52 -9.85 -8.64
CA PHE A 144 0.69 -9.14 -8.23
C PHE A 144 0.36 -7.81 -7.55
N ARG A 145 -0.61 -7.06 -8.10
CA ARG A 145 -1.09 -5.80 -7.51
C ARG A 145 -1.68 -6.01 -6.12
N LEU A 146 -2.48 -7.06 -5.93
CA LEU A 146 -3.03 -7.44 -4.63
C LEU A 146 -1.92 -7.77 -3.64
N VAL A 147 -0.94 -8.59 -4.04
CA VAL A 147 0.18 -8.96 -3.18
C VAL A 147 1.00 -7.74 -2.78
N ALA A 148 1.36 -6.88 -3.75
CA ALA A 148 2.12 -5.64 -3.51
C ALA A 148 1.34 -4.56 -2.75
N SER A 149 0.03 -4.72 -2.57
CA SER A 149 -0.75 -3.82 -1.70
C SER A 149 -0.46 -4.05 -0.21
N TYR A 150 0.19 -5.16 0.13
CA TYR A 150 0.60 -5.50 1.50
C TYR A 150 2.12 -5.55 1.60
N CYS A 151 2.68 -4.97 2.66
CA CYS A 151 4.10 -5.12 3.00
C CYS A 151 4.32 -6.53 3.54
N SER A 152 4.82 -7.43 2.70
CA SER A 152 5.14 -8.80 3.07
C SER A 152 6.32 -9.29 2.24
N ASP A 153 6.95 -10.40 2.61
CA ASP A 153 8.04 -11.01 1.83
C ASP A 153 7.59 -12.37 1.29
N PRO A 154 6.71 -12.39 0.27
CA PRO A 154 6.12 -13.63 -0.21
C PRO A 154 7.08 -14.40 -1.09
N VAL A 155 7.03 -15.73 -0.99
CA VAL A 155 7.62 -16.65 -1.97
C VAL A 155 6.54 -17.05 -2.95
N VAL A 156 6.77 -16.79 -4.23
CA VAL A 156 5.79 -17.07 -5.30
C VAL A 156 6.30 -18.23 -6.13
N LEU A 157 5.49 -19.28 -6.21
CA LEU A 157 5.74 -20.45 -7.05
C LEU A 157 4.71 -20.48 -8.17
N THR A 158 5.11 -20.84 -9.37
CA THR A 158 4.22 -20.88 -10.53
C THR A 158 4.40 -22.15 -11.36
N GLN A 159 3.32 -22.56 -12.00
CA GLN A 159 3.28 -23.70 -12.92
C GLN A 159 2.30 -23.39 -14.05
N MET A 160 2.69 -23.66 -15.29
CA MET A 160 1.80 -23.57 -16.45
C MET A 160 1.38 -24.98 -16.90
N GLY A 161 0.09 -25.29 -16.77
CA GLY A 161 -0.44 -26.63 -17.07
C GLY A 161 0.26 -27.71 -16.26
N SER A 162 0.91 -28.65 -16.94
CA SER A 162 1.68 -29.75 -16.35
C SER A 162 3.20 -29.55 -16.40
N ALA A 163 3.67 -28.36 -16.77
CA ALA A 163 5.09 -28.03 -16.77
C ALA A 163 5.70 -28.11 -15.35
N PRO A 164 7.03 -28.16 -15.20
CA PRO A 164 7.68 -28.06 -13.90
C PRO A 164 7.27 -26.78 -13.15
N TRP A 165 7.34 -26.82 -11.82
CA TRP A 165 7.16 -25.64 -10.99
C TRP A 165 8.41 -24.76 -11.01
N PHE A 166 8.22 -23.45 -10.94
CA PHE A 166 9.33 -22.50 -10.81
C PHE A 166 9.07 -21.55 -9.66
N GLU A 167 10.15 -21.11 -9.01
CA GLU A 167 10.14 -20.03 -8.04
C GLU A 167 10.36 -18.70 -8.75
N ILE A 168 9.59 -17.71 -8.35
CA ILE A 168 9.66 -16.36 -8.88
C ILE A 168 10.35 -15.47 -7.85
N ASP A 169 11.54 -14.99 -8.19
CA ASP A 169 12.21 -13.94 -7.44
C ASP A 169 11.70 -12.58 -7.95
N ALA A 170 10.76 -12.00 -7.23
CA ALA A 170 10.16 -10.69 -7.50
C ALA A 170 10.37 -9.74 -6.32
N ALA A 171 11.49 -9.88 -5.58
CA ALA A 171 11.74 -9.08 -4.38
C ALA A 171 11.74 -7.56 -4.67
N SER A 172 12.15 -7.15 -5.86
CA SER A 172 12.18 -5.73 -6.28
C SER A 172 10.79 -5.06 -6.35
N VAL A 173 9.71 -5.86 -6.42
CA VAL A 173 8.33 -5.37 -6.58
C VAL A 173 7.35 -5.92 -5.55
N LEU A 174 7.60 -7.09 -4.94
CA LEU A 174 6.69 -7.71 -3.98
C LEU A 174 7.20 -7.71 -2.53
N SER A 175 8.50 -7.48 -2.29
CA SER A 175 9.04 -7.50 -0.93
C SER A 175 8.61 -6.28 -0.12
N CYS A 176 8.63 -6.42 1.21
CA CYS A 176 8.32 -5.31 2.10
C CYS A 176 9.40 -4.21 2.02
N ALA A 177 10.65 -4.57 1.67
CA ALA A 177 11.72 -3.60 1.41
C ALA A 177 11.49 -2.75 0.15
N ALA A 178 10.72 -3.25 -0.82
CA ALA A 178 10.37 -2.52 -2.04
C ALA A 178 9.18 -1.56 -1.86
N ALA A 179 8.44 -1.69 -0.76
CA ALA A 179 7.26 -0.88 -0.49
C ALA A 179 7.64 0.59 -0.15
N PRO A 180 6.89 1.58 -0.66
CA PRO A 180 7.16 2.99 -0.36
C PRO A 180 6.75 3.34 1.08
N ALA A 181 7.39 4.35 1.66
CA ALA A 181 7.06 4.83 3.00
C ALA A 181 5.62 5.35 3.09
N ASP A 182 4.82 4.81 4.03
CA ASP A 182 3.47 5.29 4.26
C ASP A 182 3.42 6.43 5.29
N ASN A 183 3.31 7.66 4.78
CA ASN A 183 3.20 8.87 5.59
C ASN A 183 1.76 9.34 5.85
N ARG A 184 0.73 8.55 5.47
CA ARG A 184 -0.67 8.97 5.63
C ARG A 184 -1.07 9.16 7.09
N MET A 185 -0.59 8.28 7.98
CA MET A 185 -0.84 8.42 9.43
C MET A 185 -0.21 9.70 10.00
N TRP A 186 1.02 10.04 9.58
CA TRP A 186 1.67 11.28 9.98
C TRP A 186 0.93 12.51 9.45
N ALA A 187 0.41 12.45 8.21
CA ALA A 187 -0.40 13.52 7.63
C ALA A 187 -1.68 13.77 8.45
N VAL A 188 -2.39 12.70 8.84
CA VAL A 188 -3.59 12.80 9.69
C VAL A 188 -3.25 13.34 11.07
N LEU A 189 -2.18 12.84 11.70
CA LEU A 189 -1.75 13.31 13.01
C LEU A 189 -1.42 14.81 12.98
N LEU A 190 -0.66 15.27 11.97
CA LEU A 190 -0.34 16.68 11.79
C LEU A 190 -1.59 17.55 11.66
N ALA A 191 -2.57 17.10 10.87
CA ALA A 191 -3.82 17.82 10.68
C ALA A 191 -4.64 17.91 11.97
N VAL A 192 -4.76 16.81 12.72
CA VAL A 192 -5.50 16.76 14.00
C VAL A 192 -4.83 17.65 15.04
N LEU A 193 -3.49 17.59 15.17
CA LEU A 193 -2.75 18.44 16.10
C LEU A 193 -2.88 19.92 15.75
N ALA A 194 -2.73 20.28 14.47
CA ALA A 194 -2.89 21.68 14.02
C ALA A 194 -4.30 22.21 14.30
N MET A 195 -5.34 21.39 14.05
CA MET A 195 -6.72 21.72 14.35
C MET A 195 -6.95 21.89 15.87
N GLY A 196 -6.43 20.98 16.69
CA GLY A 196 -6.56 21.06 18.15
C GLY A 196 -5.89 22.30 18.73
N VAL A 197 -4.67 22.62 18.27
CA VAL A 197 -3.93 23.82 18.69
C VAL A 197 -4.68 25.09 18.29
N THR A 198 -5.09 25.22 17.02
CA THR A 198 -5.81 26.41 16.55
C THR A 198 -7.13 26.60 17.28
N LEU A 199 -7.91 25.54 17.47
CA LEU A 199 -9.16 25.60 18.22
C LEU A 199 -8.93 26.05 19.67
N THR A 200 -7.93 25.48 20.35
CA THR A 200 -7.59 25.84 21.73
C THR A 200 -7.22 27.31 21.85
N VAL A 201 -6.39 27.83 20.93
CA VAL A 201 -5.98 29.24 20.98
C VAL A 201 -7.16 30.17 20.68
N VAL A 202 -8.01 29.83 19.71
CA VAL A 202 -9.23 30.61 19.41
C VAL A 202 -10.17 30.67 20.61
N LEU A 203 -10.43 29.54 21.26
CA LEU A 203 -11.29 29.48 22.44
C LEU A 203 -10.73 30.29 23.62
N ASN A 204 -9.42 30.23 23.86
CA ASN A 204 -8.78 31.03 24.91
C ASN A 204 -8.87 32.53 24.62
N LEU A 205 -8.62 32.94 23.37
CA LEU A 205 -8.75 34.35 22.97
C LEU A 205 -10.19 34.84 23.14
N SER A 206 -11.18 34.05 22.72
CA SER A 206 -12.60 34.37 22.92
C SER A 206 -12.94 34.55 24.41
N ALA A 207 -12.47 33.67 25.28
CA ALA A 207 -12.70 33.75 26.72
C ALA A 207 -12.09 35.01 27.34
N GLU A 208 -10.86 35.37 26.98
CA GLU A 208 -10.20 36.60 27.46
C GLU A 208 -10.96 37.86 27.04
N PHE A 209 -11.45 37.92 25.80
CA PHE A 209 -12.27 39.04 25.32
C PHE A 209 -13.62 39.13 26.05
N SER A 210 -14.29 38.00 26.28
CA SER A 210 -15.54 37.97 27.04
C SER A 210 -15.34 38.49 28.46
N GLN A 211 -14.27 38.06 29.13
CA GLN A 211 -13.94 38.51 30.49
C GLN A 211 -13.65 40.02 30.52
N PHE A 212 -12.90 40.54 29.54
CA PHE A 212 -12.64 41.97 29.44
C PHE A 212 -13.92 42.79 29.22
N ALA A 213 -14.81 42.33 28.34
CA ALA A 213 -16.10 42.97 28.09
C ALA A 213 -16.98 43.01 29.36
N GLU A 214 -16.98 41.93 30.15
CA GLU A 214 -17.71 41.84 31.40
C GLU A 214 -17.15 42.79 32.48
N GLN A 215 -15.82 42.93 32.56
CA GLN A 215 -15.18 43.90 33.44
C GLN A 215 -15.54 45.36 33.06
N LEU A 216 -15.59 45.69 31.77
CA LEU A 216 -16.04 47.02 31.32
C LEU A 216 -17.51 47.27 31.67
N ARG A 217 -18.38 46.26 31.50
CA ARG A 217 -19.80 46.34 31.84
C ARG A 217 -20.02 46.54 33.34
N SER A 218 -19.27 45.81 34.18
CA SER A 218 -19.37 45.91 35.65
C SER A 218 -18.91 47.29 36.15
N ARG A 219 -17.84 47.87 35.60
CA ARG A 219 -17.39 49.23 35.95
C ARG A 219 -18.41 50.31 35.59
N ARG A 220 -19.10 50.19 34.45
CA ARG A 220 -20.15 51.14 34.04
C ARG A 220 -21.35 51.15 35.00
N ARG A 221 -21.60 50.06 35.72
CA ARG A 221 -22.70 49.95 36.70
C ARG A 221 -22.39 50.57 38.06
N ILE A 222 -21.13 50.85 38.38
CA ILE A 222 -20.70 51.37 39.69
C ILE A 222 -20.45 52.89 39.64
N GLY A 223 -20.31 53.48 38.44
CA GLY A 223 -20.09 54.91 38.23
C GLY A 223 -21.29 55.70 37.71
N GLY A 224 -22.52 55.21 37.95
CA GLY A 224 -23.77 55.89 37.62
C GLY A 224 -24.50 56.34 38.87
#